data_AF-A0A8X7UA45-F1
#
_entry.id   AF-A0A8X7UA45-F1
#
_cell.length_a   1.000
_cell.length_b   1.000
_cell.length_c   1.000
_cell.angle_alpha   90.00
_cell.angle_beta   90.00
_cell.angle_gamma   90.00
#
_symmetry.space_group_name_H-M   'P 1'
#
loop_
_entity.id
_entity.type
_entity.pdbx_description
1 polymer ?
#
loop_
_entity_poly.entity_id
_entity_poly.type
_entity_poly.pdbx_seq_one_letter_code
_entity_poly.pdbx_strand_id
1 'polypeptide(L)'
;MEAHVLPNLPQEIVCKIIELVGEESFYNLGPFLRAGKRGYALAHEPSVLKKCDVSEMEDGFVTFQIRQGCQFREFHLKCVSAGNRKTIYYEGLLTAPSIGFEGSIKILELNVPMHGFSTLAVAIFNVCLGNDKEASKVFQLFAAYHHDLRSDDTCEMEESIENQLKAFGAEDLNCNKYGESFKFPDDGVIKTPRCVYGHDYADNLEGDCKNCRLFWICVNTAKTLVFSYVIYVLTSAVSSQIKIPSMSTSSSSDGASYVDMLYAVNDSNFGIPDHCPCGSAIIIQISTEAAAIPKKYFVCKDFKNDGLHRKQEWTAAIEDETRRLKKTVNDHESRIRSLGRVEYRIDRIDEDAQKNDGEIANLGYQIHEMEKVLKKNTEEIALLKEIIEKL
;
A
#
# COMPACT_ATOMS: atom_id res chain seq x y z
N MET A 1 25.51 -21.26 -18.70
CA MET A 1 24.05 -21.21 -18.94
C MET A 1 23.71 -19.74 -19.03
N GLU A 2 23.05 -19.33 -20.11
CA GLU A 2 22.89 -17.93 -20.51
C GLU A 2 22.32 -17.07 -19.37
N ALA A 3 22.91 -15.88 -19.16
CA ALA A 3 22.32 -14.87 -18.28
C ALA A 3 20.85 -14.69 -18.67
N HIS A 4 19.96 -14.38 -17.72
CA HIS A 4 18.58 -14.02 -18.02
C HIS A 4 18.56 -12.73 -18.85
N VAL A 5 18.79 -12.87 -20.15
CA VAL A 5 18.70 -11.79 -21.12
C VAL A 5 17.23 -11.56 -21.34
N LEU A 6 16.77 -10.36 -21.01
CA LEU A 6 15.43 -9.91 -21.38
C LEU A 6 15.17 -10.26 -22.85
N PRO A 7 14.03 -10.91 -23.17
CA PRO A 7 13.74 -11.30 -24.54
C PRO A 7 13.87 -10.09 -25.46
N ASN A 8 14.30 -10.34 -26.70
CA ASN A 8 14.57 -9.28 -27.68
C ASN A 8 13.26 -8.75 -28.29
N LEU A 9 12.40 -8.23 -27.41
CA LEU A 9 11.13 -7.58 -27.72
C LEU A 9 11.33 -6.06 -27.80
N PRO A 10 10.45 -5.35 -28.53
CA PRO A 10 10.40 -3.89 -28.52
C PRO A 10 10.33 -3.33 -27.10
N GLN A 11 11.05 -2.25 -26.84
CA GLN A 11 11.18 -1.63 -25.52
C GLN A 11 9.81 -1.31 -24.90
N GLU A 12 8.89 -0.77 -25.69
CA GLU A 12 7.55 -0.39 -25.25
C GLU A 12 6.75 -1.60 -24.71
N ILE A 13 6.86 -2.76 -25.37
CA ILE A 13 6.18 -3.98 -24.96
C ILE A 13 6.77 -4.48 -23.63
N VAL A 14 8.11 -4.48 -23.52
CA VAL A 14 8.78 -4.91 -22.27
C VAL A 14 8.45 -3.96 -21.13
N CYS A 15 8.50 -2.64 -21.34
CA CYS A 15 8.07 -1.65 -20.35
C CYS A 15 6.63 -1.88 -19.91
N LYS A 16 5.71 -2.17 -20.85
CA LYS A 16 4.31 -2.42 -20.50
C LYS A 16 4.12 -3.70 -19.68
N ILE A 17 4.88 -4.75 -19.98
CA ILE A 17 4.88 -5.98 -19.17
C ILE A 17 5.40 -5.67 -17.76
N ILE A 18 6.52 -4.96 -17.65
CA ILE A 18 7.12 -4.60 -16.36
C ILE A 18 6.17 -3.69 -15.56
N GLU A 19 5.48 -2.75 -16.21
CA GLU A 19 4.47 -1.90 -15.60
C GLU A 19 3.34 -2.75 -14.97
N LEU A 20 2.75 -3.67 -15.74
CA LEU A 20 1.69 -4.56 -15.25
C LEU A 20 2.17 -5.46 -14.10
N VAL A 21 3.39 -5.98 -14.18
CA VAL A 21 3.98 -6.81 -13.13
C VAL A 21 4.26 -5.99 -11.87
N GLY A 22 4.72 -4.75 -12.02
CA GLY A 22 4.96 -3.81 -10.92
C GLY A 22 3.68 -3.31 -10.27
N GLU A 23 2.59 -3.16 -11.04
CA GLU A 23 1.25 -2.82 -10.51
C GLU A 23 0.74 -3.88 -9.53
N GLU A 24 1.15 -5.14 -9.65
CA GLU A 24 0.82 -6.18 -8.67
C GLU A 24 1.65 -6.10 -7.38
N SER A 25 2.95 -5.82 -7.51
CA SER A 25 3.88 -5.70 -6.38
C SER A 25 5.25 -5.26 -6.87
N PHE A 26 5.90 -4.33 -6.16
CA PHE A 26 7.29 -3.95 -6.45
C PHE A 26 8.26 -5.13 -6.36
N TYR A 27 7.96 -6.14 -5.54
CA TYR A 27 8.81 -7.32 -5.43
C TYR A 27 8.86 -8.13 -6.72
N ASN A 28 7.83 -8.06 -7.55
CA ASN A 28 7.78 -8.75 -8.82
C ASN A 28 8.68 -8.09 -9.87
N LEU A 29 9.19 -6.88 -9.60
CA LEU A 29 10.23 -6.25 -10.42
C LEU A 29 11.61 -6.88 -10.22
N GLY A 30 11.81 -7.65 -9.15
CA GLY A 30 13.09 -8.29 -8.81
C GLY A 30 13.77 -9.02 -9.99
N PRO A 31 13.09 -9.92 -10.72
CA PRO A 31 13.65 -10.58 -11.89
C PRO A 31 14.13 -9.62 -12.99
N PHE A 32 13.41 -8.52 -13.23
CA PHE A 32 13.79 -7.52 -14.23
C PHE A 32 14.98 -6.68 -13.79
N LEU A 33 15.03 -6.31 -12.51
CA LEU A 33 16.20 -5.67 -11.89
C LEU A 33 17.44 -6.57 -11.99
N ARG A 34 17.26 -7.89 -11.92
CA ARG A 34 18.31 -8.91 -12.09
C ARG A 34 18.69 -9.20 -13.54
N ALA A 35 17.88 -8.78 -14.53
CA ALA A 35 18.09 -9.07 -15.96
C ALA A 35 19.13 -8.15 -16.65
N GLY A 36 20.09 -7.64 -15.89
CA GLY A 36 21.17 -6.76 -16.35
C GLY A 36 20.75 -5.29 -16.58
N LYS A 37 21.67 -4.49 -17.12
CA LYS A 37 21.51 -3.01 -17.28
C LYS A 37 20.21 -2.61 -17.98
N ARG A 38 19.83 -3.34 -19.04
CA ARG A 38 18.59 -3.08 -19.78
C ARG A 38 17.37 -3.29 -18.89
N GLY A 39 17.32 -4.38 -18.12
CA GLY A 39 16.18 -4.64 -17.24
C GLY A 39 16.07 -3.66 -16.09
N TYR A 40 17.20 -3.28 -15.50
CA TYR A 40 17.24 -2.23 -14.49
C TYR A 40 16.69 -0.89 -15.00
N ALA A 41 17.14 -0.45 -16.19
CA ALA A 41 16.68 0.80 -16.78
C ALA A 41 15.17 0.79 -17.07
N LEU A 42 14.63 -0.33 -17.56
CA LEU A 42 13.20 -0.46 -17.86
C LEU A 42 12.34 -0.57 -16.59
N ALA A 43 12.84 -1.20 -15.52
CA ALA A 43 12.16 -1.25 -14.23
C ALA A 43 12.12 0.11 -13.52
N HIS A 44 13.04 1.02 -13.86
CA HIS A 44 13.11 2.38 -13.34
C HIS A 44 12.54 3.44 -14.28
N GLU A 45 11.86 3.03 -15.35
CA GLU A 45 11.18 3.96 -16.24
C GLU A 45 10.08 4.70 -15.44
N PRO A 46 9.96 6.04 -15.53
CA PRO A 46 8.97 6.79 -14.76
C PRO A 46 7.53 6.27 -14.93
N SER A 47 7.18 5.76 -16.11
CA SER A 47 5.87 5.13 -16.35
C SER A 47 5.61 3.91 -15.44
N VAL A 48 6.61 3.05 -15.27
CA VAL A 48 6.57 1.87 -14.40
C VAL A 48 6.53 2.29 -12.93
N LEU A 49 7.48 3.14 -12.51
CA LEU A 49 7.61 3.55 -11.11
C LEU A 49 6.37 4.28 -10.59
N LYS A 50 5.74 5.09 -11.44
CA LYS A 50 4.52 5.83 -11.11
C LYS A 50 3.33 4.93 -10.74
N LYS A 51 3.26 3.73 -11.33
CA LYS A 51 2.15 2.78 -11.14
C LYS A 51 2.47 1.58 -10.27
N CYS A 52 3.76 1.34 -10.02
CA CYS A 52 4.22 0.25 -9.18
C CYS A 52 3.49 0.25 -7.82
N ASP A 53 2.93 -0.88 -7.42
CA ASP A 53 2.38 -0.99 -6.07
C ASP A 53 3.54 -1.17 -5.08
N VAL A 54 3.54 -0.28 -4.08
CA VAL A 54 4.55 -0.22 -3.03
C VAL A 54 3.93 -0.50 -1.66
N SER A 55 2.77 -1.14 -1.62
CA SER A 55 2.08 -1.55 -0.38
C SER A 55 3.03 -2.22 0.62
N GLU A 56 3.94 -3.06 0.13
CA GLU A 56 4.84 -3.82 1.00
C GLU A 56 5.98 -2.97 1.58
N MET A 57 6.12 -1.71 1.14
CA MET A 57 6.98 -0.74 1.81
C MET A 57 6.40 -0.25 3.14
N GLU A 58 5.10 -0.46 3.41
CA GLU A 58 4.50 -0.24 4.74
C GLU A 58 4.98 -1.24 5.79
N ASP A 59 5.60 -2.35 5.37
CA ASP A 59 6.14 -3.34 6.30
C ASP A 59 7.24 -2.70 7.17
N GLY A 60 7.13 -2.83 8.49
CA GLY A 60 8.02 -2.18 9.44
C GLY A 60 9.50 -2.50 9.24
N PHE A 61 9.83 -3.68 8.67
CA PHE A 61 11.21 -4.02 8.32
C PHE A 61 11.68 -3.26 7.08
N VAL A 62 10.87 -3.19 6.02
CA VAL A 62 11.20 -2.45 4.78
C VAL A 62 11.29 -0.96 5.05
N THR A 63 10.34 -0.42 5.82
CA THR A 63 10.36 0.97 6.28
C THR A 63 11.66 1.27 7.04
N PHE A 64 12.08 0.38 7.95
CA PHE A 64 13.34 0.55 8.68
C PHE A 64 14.55 0.62 7.74
N GLN A 65 14.62 -0.24 6.72
CA GLN A 65 15.68 -0.20 5.71
C GLN A 65 15.70 1.11 4.94
N ILE A 66 14.53 1.61 4.52
CA ILE A 66 14.38 2.90 3.82
C ILE A 66 14.84 4.04 4.73
N ARG A 67 14.38 4.07 5.99
CA ARG A 67 14.72 5.11 6.98
C ARG A 67 16.22 5.21 7.22
N GLN A 68 16.90 4.08 7.33
CA GLN A 68 18.35 4.03 7.56
C GLN A 68 19.17 4.35 6.30
N GLY A 69 18.52 4.67 5.18
CA GLY A 69 19.19 4.91 3.90
C GLY A 69 19.84 3.65 3.33
N CYS A 70 19.34 2.48 3.72
CA CYS A 70 19.86 1.19 3.33
C CYS A 70 19.14 0.71 2.05
N GLN A 71 18.55 -0.48 2.08
CA GLN A 71 17.88 -1.08 0.93
C GLN A 71 16.59 -0.33 0.58
N PHE A 72 16.23 -0.30 -0.71
CA PHE A 72 15.00 0.29 -1.24
C PHE A 72 14.87 1.81 -1.15
N ARG A 73 15.74 2.52 -0.42
CA ARG A 73 15.68 3.98 -0.31
C ARG A 73 15.79 4.67 -1.67
N GLU A 74 16.70 4.19 -2.52
CA GLU A 74 16.89 4.81 -3.83
C GLU A 74 15.69 4.54 -4.76
N PHE A 75 15.22 3.29 -4.83
CA PHE A 75 13.98 2.94 -5.52
C PHE A 75 12.78 3.78 -5.02
N HIS A 76 12.63 3.92 -3.70
CA HIS A 76 11.60 4.74 -3.08
C HIS A 76 11.66 6.19 -3.55
N LEU A 77 12.84 6.83 -3.51
CA LEU A 77 13.01 8.20 -3.99
C LEU A 77 12.76 8.35 -5.50
N LYS A 78 13.11 7.33 -6.30
CA LYS A 78 12.79 7.30 -7.73
C LYS A 78 11.28 7.21 -7.96
N CYS A 79 10.55 6.42 -7.17
CA CYS A 79 9.09 6.38 -7.19
C CYS A 79 8.44 7.71 -6.79
N VAL A 80 8.97 8.40 -5.76
CA VAL A 80 8.54 9.76 -5.39
C VAL A 80 8.73 10.71 -6.58
N SER A 81 9.90 10.68 -7.20
CA SER A 81 10.25 11.54 -8.35
C SER A 81 9.38 11.25 -9.58
N ALA A 82 8.97 9.98 -9.78
CA ALA A 82 8.06 9.57 -10.85
C ALA A 82 6.59 9.96 -10.59
N GLY A 83 6.25 10.45 -9.39
CA GLY A 83 4.89 10.82 -9.03
C GLY A 83 4.03 9.65 -8.56
N ASN A 84 4.64 8.60 -8.00
CA ASN A 84 3.88 7.51 -7.37
C ASN A 84 3.18 8.04 -6.11
N ARG A 85 1.85 8.09 -6.14
CA ARG A 85 1.04 8.71 -5.08
C ARG A 85 1.25 8.04 -3.73
N LYS A 86 1.33 6.71 -3.72
CA LYS A 86 1.48 5.92 -2.50
C LYS A 86 2.86 6.15 -1.88
N THR A 87 3.90 6.17 -2.71
CA THR A 87 5.26 6.49 -2.25
C THR A 87 5.39 7.93 -1.75
N ILE A 88 4.81 8.92 -2.45
CA ILE A 88 4.79 10.32 -1.99
C ILE A 88 4.13 10.43 -0.60
N TYR A 89 3.01 9.73 -0.41
CA TYR A 89 2.34 9.66 0.88
C TYR A 89 3.25 9.11 1.98
N TYR A 90 3.86 7.94 1.75
CA TYR A 90 4.76 7.34 2.73
C TYR A 90 5.99 8.20 3.01
N GLU A 91 6.61 8.77 1.98
CA GLU A 91 7.77 9.64 2.16
C GLU A 91 7.42 10.84 3.04
N GLY A 92 6.27 11.48 2.79
CA GLY A 92 5.80 12.60 3.59
C GLY A 92 5.62 12.25 5.07
N LEU A 93 5.11 11.06 5.39
CA LEU A 93 5.00 10.60 6.77
C LEU A 93 6.35 10.19 7.36
N LEU A 94 7.14 9.42 6.60
CA LEU A 94 8.43 8.88 7.01
C LEU A 94 9.43 9.97 7.36
N THR A 95 9.44 11.08 6.60
CA THR A 95 10.38 12.17 6.84
C THR A 95 9.93 13.13 7.93
N ALA A 96 8.64 13.10 8.34
CA ALA A 96 8.07 14.06 9.29
C ALA A 96 8.87 14.18 10.61
N PRO A 97 9.37 13.09 11.21
CA PRO A 97 10.24 13.19 12.39
C PRO A 97 11.54 13.95 12.16
N SER A 98 12.10 13.88 10.95
CA SER A 98 13.42 14.42 10.62
C SER A 98 13.38 15.85 10.08
N ILE A 99 12.43 16.17 9.20
CA ILE A 99 12.34 17.49 8.54
C ILE A 99 11.20 18.37 9.09
N GLY A 100 10.37 17.84 9.99
CA GLY A 100 9.20 18.52 10.54
C GLY A 100 7.99 18.52 9.61
N PHE A 101 6.83 18.92 10.15
CA PHE A 101 5.57 18.95 9.41
C PHE A 101 5.59 19.92 8.22
N GLU A 102 6.29 21.04 8.29
CA GLU A 102 6.43 21.97 7.15
C GLU A 102 7.13 21.33 5.95
N GLY A 103 8.18 20.53 6.19
CA GLY A 103 8.89 19.81 5.15
C GLY A 103 8.03 18.70 4.56
N SER A 104 7.34 17.94 5.42
CA SER A 104 6.45 16.87 5.02
C SER A 104 5.23 17.35 4.22
N ILE A 105 4.65 18.50 4.59
CA ILE A 105 3.54 19.10 3.84
C ILE A 105 3.96 19.34 2.38
N LYS A 106 5.15 19.90 2.12
CA LYS A 106 5.63 20.15 0.74
C LYS A 106 5.72 18.89 -0.11
N ILE A 107 6.02 17.75 0.51
CA ILE A 107 6.07 16.45 -0.17
C ILE A 107 4.64 15.97 -0.46
N LEU A 108 3.77 15.99 0.56
CA LEU A 108 2.39 15.52 0.46
C LEU A 108 1.51 16.37 -0.44
N GLU A 109 1.78 17.68 -0.56
CA GLU A 109 1.04 18.62 -1.41
C GLU A 109 1.02 18.19 -2.89
N LEU A 110 2.04 17.45 -3.35
CA LEU A 110 2.09 16.89 -4.71
C LEU A 110 0.90 15.96 -5.02
N ASN A 111 0.27 15.42 -3.98
CA ASN A 111 -0.86 14.50 -4.07
C ASN A 111 -2.22 15.18 -3.83
N VAL A 112 -2.26 16.42 -3.34
CA VAL A 112 -3.49 17.10 -2.94
C VAL A 112 -4.19 17.73 -4.16
N PRO A 113 -5.53 17.58 -4.32
CA PRO A 113 -6.46 16.84 -3.48
C PRO A 113 -6.76 15.43 -4.00
N MET A 114 -5.98 14.89 -4.94
CA MET A 114 -6.32 13.64 -5.64
C MET A 114 -6.10 12.36 -4.81
N HIS A 115 -5.36 12.44 -3.70
CA HIS A 115 -5.12 11.31 -2.80
C HIS A 115 -5.66 11.63 -1.40
N GLY A 116 -6.64 10.86 -0.92
CA GLY A 116 -7.33 11.12 0.34
C GLY A 116 -6.40 11.12 1.54
N PHE A 117 -5.56 10.10 1.69
CA PHE A 117 -4.60 9.98 2.80
C PHE A 117 -3.63 11.16 2.87
N SER A 118 -3.04 11.57 1.74
CA SER A 118 -2.14 12.73 1.71
C SER A 118 -2.87 14.03 2.03
N THR A 119 -4.09 14.19 1.51
CA THR A 119 -4.90 15.39 1.76
C THR A 119 -5.26 15.51 3.24
N LEU A 120 -5.68 14.41 3.85
CA LEU A 120 -5.99 14.36 5.28
C LEU A 120 -4.75 14.59 6.15
N ALA A 121 -3.63 13.96 5.82
CA ALA A 121 -2.35 14.17 6.52
C ALA A 121 -1.88 15.64 6.46
N VAL A 122 -2.00 16.31 5.29
CA VAL A 122 -1.68 17.74 5.15
C VAL A 122 -2.58 18.61 6.04
N ALA A 123 -3.87 18.29 6.12
CA ALA A 123 -4.79 19.02 7.01
C ALA A 123 -4.37 18.86 8.47
N ILE A 124 -4.14 17.62 8.93
CA ILE A 124 -3.69 17.30 10.29
C ILE A 124 -2.37 18.03 10.61
N PHE A 125 -1.39 17.98 9.72
CA PHE A 125 -0.11 18.66 9.91
C PHE A 125 -0.26 20.18 10.02
N ASN A 126 -1.13 20.80 9.22
CA ASN A 126 -1.42 22.23 9.36
C ASN A 126 -2.08 22.58 10.70
N VAL A 127 -2.94 21.70 11.25
CA VAL A 127 -3.50 21.86 12.61
C VAL A 127 -2.39 21.84 13.66
N CYS A 128 -1.46 20.88 13.57
CA CYS A 128 -0.32 20.79 14.48
C CYS A 128 0.58 22.04 14.42
N LEU A 129 0.75 22.61 13.23
CA LEU A 129 1.52 23.85 13.04
C LEU A 129 0.79 25.13 13.48
N GLY A 130 -0.50 25.04 13.81
CA GLY A 130 -1.31 26.20 14.16
C GLY A 130 -1.82 27.00 12.96
N ASN A 131 -1.71 26.45 11.75
CA ASN A 131 -2.20 27.03 10.51
C ASN A 131 -3.69 26.69 10.31
N ASP A 132 -4.52 27.04 11.29
CA ASP A 132 -5.96 26.73 11.36
C ASP A 132 -6.72 27.06 10.07
N LYS A 133 -6.45 28.23 9.47
CA LYS A 133 -7.09 28.65 8.21
C LYS A 133 -6.71 27.77 7.02
N GLU A 134 -5.46 27.32 6.95
CA GLU A 134 -5.01 26.45 5.87
C GLU A 134 -5.50 25.02 6.08
N ALA A 135 -5.46 24.53 7.32
CA ALA A 135 -6.07 23.26 7.70
C ALA A 135 -7.55 23.20 7.30
N SER A 136 -8.31 24.26 7.60
CA SER A 136 -9.73 24.35 7.23
C SER A 136 -9.96 24.25 5.72
N LYS A 137 -9.16 24.95 4.90
CA LYS A 137 -9.24 24.83 3.43
C LYS A 137 -8.95 23.40 2.97
N VAL A 138 -7.94 22.75 3.55
CA VAL A 138 -7.55 21.38 3.15
C VAL A 138 -8.62 20.38 3.62
N PHE A 139 -9.23 20.55 4.79
CA PHE A 139 -10.39 19.75 5.22
C PHE A 139 -11.59 19.93 4.29
N GLN A 140 -11.84 21.15 3.82
CA GLN A 140 -12.89 21.41 2.83
C GLN A 140 -12.59 20.69 1.50
N LEU A 141 -11.33 20.72 1.05
CA LEU A 141 -10.90 19.97 -0.13
C LEU A 141 -11.05 18.46 0.08
N PHE A 142 -10.68 17.95 1.25
CA PHE A 142 -10.86 16.53 1.56
C PHE A 142 -12.34 16.11 1.46
N ALA A 143 -13.23 16.87 2.11
CA ALA A 143 -14.66 16.59 2.11
C ALA A 143 -15.30 16.70 0.71
N ALA A 144 -14.75 17.55 -0.16
CA ALA A 144 -15.26 17.72 -1.52
C ALA A 144 -14.84 16.60 -2.49
N TYR A 145 -13.67 15.99 -2.29
CA TYR A 145 -13.10 15.01 -3.21
C TYR A 145 -13.13 13.56 -2.72
N HIS A 146 -13.23 13.34 -1.41
CA HIS A 146 -13.15 12.02 -0.79
C HIS A 146 -14.40 11.73 0.06
N HIS A 147 -14.27 11.77 1.38
CA HIS A 147 -15.31 11.34 2.32
C HIS A 147 -15.73 12.49 3.23
N ASP A 148 -16.95 12.41 3.77
CA ASP A 148 -17.37 13.32 4.85
C ASP A 148 -16.43 13.16 6.06
N LEU A 149 -16.07 14.27 6.70
CA LEU A 149 -15.11 14.28 7.82
C LEU A 149 -15.55 13.45 9.03
N ARG A 150 -16.85 13.11 9.13
CA ARG A 150 -17.41 12.28 10.22
C ARG A 150 -17.81 10.88 9.77
N SER A 151 -17.47 10.50 8.55
CA SER A 151 -17.74 9.15 8.04
C SER A 151 -16.81 8.11 8.66
N ASP A 152 -17.26 6.85 8.65
CA ASP A 152 -16.47 5.73 9.14
C ASP A 152 -15.21 5.51 8.29
N ASP A 153 -15.28 5.76 6.98
CA ASP A 153 -14.12 5.72 6.08
C ASP A 153 -13.04 6.73 6.52
N THR A 154 -13.42 7.97 6.83
CA THR A 154 -12.47 8.97 7.33
C THR A 154 -11.85 8.53 8.65
N CYS A 155 -12.64 7.92 9.56
CA CYS A 155 -12.13 7.39 10.83
C CYS A 155 -11.10 6.27 10.64
N GLU A 156 -11.27 5.37 9.67
CA GLU A 156 -10.30 4.33 9.35
C GLU A 156 -9.00 4.92 8.77
N MET A 157 -9.12 5.93 7.91
CA MET A 157 -7.95 6.63 7.34
C MET A 157 -7.14 7.36 8.41
N GLU A 158 -7.85 8.05 9.30
CA GLU A 158 -7.35 8.72 10.49
C GLU A 158 -6.51 7.79 11.37
N GLU A 159 -7.05 6.60 11.69
CA GLU A 159 -6.37 5.58 12.49
C GLU A 159 -5.11 5.04 11.79
N SER A 160 -5.21 4.83 10.49
CA SER A 160 -4.09 4.35 9.67
C SER A 160 -2.94 5.36 9.66
N ILE A 161 -3.21 6.65 9.49
CA ILE A 161 -2.20 7.73 9.55
C ILE A 161 -1.52 7.74 10.92
N GLU A 162 -2.30 7.70 12.00
CA GLU A 162 -1.76 7.71 13.36
C GLU A 162 -0.85 6.49 13.63
N ASN A 163 -1.30 5.30 13.21
CA ASN A 163 -0.53 4.06 13.35
C ASN A 163 0.76 4.07 12.52
N GLN A 164 0.72 4.63 11.29
CA GLN A 164 1.90 4.76 10.44
C GLN A 164 2.91 5.75 11.02
N LEU A 165 2.45 6.90 11.53
CA LEU A 165 3.32 7.85 12.22
C LEU A 165 4.00 7.23 13.44
N LYS A 166 3.26 6.45 14.25
CA LYS A 166 3.81 5.67 15.36
C LYS A 166 4.87 4.66 14.87
N ALA A 167 4.54 3.87 13.86
CA ALA A 167 5.42 2.83 13.31
C ALA A 167 6.72 3.40 12.69
N PHE A 168 6.67 4.59 12.09
CA PHE A 168 7.83 5.22 11.44
C PHE A 168 8.81 5.86 12.44
N GLY A 169 8.60 5.68 13.74
CA GLY A 169 9.51 6.13 14.78
C GLY A 169 9.28 7.56 15.23
N ALA A 170 8.01 7.98 15.30
CA ALA A 170 7.62 9.18 16.05
C ALA A 170 8.02 9.14 17.54
N GLU A 171 8.57 8.02 18.05
CA GLU A 171 9.18 7.91 19.37
C GLU A 171 10.38 8.87 19.61
N ASP A 172 10.98 9.42 18.54
CA ASP A 172 12.06 10.42 18.61
C ASP A 172 11.57 11.88 18.43
N LEU A 173 10.27 12.13 18.26
CA LEU A 173 9.71 13.49 18.15
C LEU A 173 9.76 14.19 19.52
N ASN A 174 10.93 14.68 19.94
CA ASN A 174 11.12 15.34 21.24
C ASN A 174 9.94 16.25 21.65
N CYS A 175 9.58 16.13 22.92
CA CYS A 175 8.35 16.53 23.60
C CYS A 175 7.71 17.85 23.12
N ASN A 176 6.39 17.81 22.93
CA ASN A 176 5.50 18.98 22.87
C ASN A 176 5.85 20.07 21.83
N LYS A 177 6.70 19.79 20.83
CA LYS A 177 7.19 20.76 19.83
C LYS A 177 6.06 21.55 19.15
N TYR A 178 4.93 20.88 18.91
CA TYR A 178 3.78 21.44 18.25
C TYR A 178 2.58 21.67 19.17
N GLY A 179 2.61 21.20 20.42
CA GLY A 179 1.51 21.39 21.36
C GLY A 179 1.26 22.85 21.71
N GLU A 180 2.31 23.69 21.74
CA GLU A 180 2.18 25.16 21.91
C GLU A 180 1.64 25.86 20.66
N SER A 181 1.91 25.31 19.48
CA SER A 181 1.47 25.89 18.20
C SER A 181 0.10 25.36 17.76
N PHE A 182 -0.35 24.24 18.31
CA PHE A 182 -1.58 23.55 17.94
C PHE A 182 -2.79 24.49 17.93
N LYS A 183 -3.49 24.54 16.79
CA LYS A 183 -4.77 25.23 16.65
C LYS A 183 -5.72 24.44 15.78
N PHE A 184 -6.72 23.83 16.41
CA PHE A 184 -7.81 23.19 15.69
C PHE A 184 -8.73 24.27 15.10
N PRO A 185 -9.16 24.17 13.83
CA PRO A 185 -10.03 25.17 13.25
C PRO A 185 -11.40 25.15 13.93
N ASP A 186 -11.95 26.34 14.19
CA ASP A 186 -13.29 26.52 14.74
C ASP A 186 -14.05 27.53 13.89
N ASP A 187 -14.53 27.06 12.73
CA ASP A 187 -15.15 27.88 11.70
C ASP A 187 -16.39 27.22 11.07
N GLY A 188 -16.80 27.69 9.88
CA GLY A 188 -17.96 27.16 9.17
C GLY A 188 -17.74 25.79 8.52
N VAL A 189 -16.49 25.36 8.35
CA VAL A 189 -16.10 24.09 7.72
C VAL A 189 -15.97 23.01 8.79
N ILE A 190 -15.20 23.29 9.83
CA ILE A 190 -14.99 22.36 10.95
C ILE A 190 -15.01 23.15 12.27
N LYS A 191 -15.66 22.56 13.27
CA LYS A 191 -15.82 23.18 14.59
C LYS A 191 -15.15 22.34 15.65
N THR A 192 -14.65 23.01 16.68
CA THR A 192 -14.17 22.30 17.87
C THR A 192 -15.35 21.54 18.49
N PRO A 193 -15.28 20.21 18.61
CA PRO A 193 -16.42 19.42 19.06
C PRO A 193 -16.75 19.71 20.52
N ARG A 194 -18.02 19.99 20.82
CA ARG A 194 -18.47 20.32 22.19
C ARG A 194 -18.23 19.18 23.18
N CYS A 195 -18.23 17.94 22.69
CA CYS A 195 -18.04 16.75 23.52
C CYS A 195 -16.58 16.53 23.97
N VAL A 196 -15.60 17.30 23.46
CA VAL A 196 -14.18 17.20 23.87
C VAL A 196 -14.02 17.27 25.40
N TYR A 197 -14.85 18.05 26.09
CA TYR A 197 -14.80 18.23 27.56
C TYR A 197 -15.81 17.37 28.34
N GLY A 198 -16.61 16.55 27.66
CA GLY A 198 -17.78 15.87 28.25
C GLY A 198 -17.76 14.34 28.17
N HIS A 199 -16.67 13.74 27.70
CA HIS A 199 -16.49 12.28 27.79
C HIS A 199 -16.08 11.92 29.22
N ASP A 200 -17.00 11.32 29.97
CA ASP A 200 -16.74 10.86 31.33
C ASP A 200 -15.67 9.75 31.31
N TYR A 201 -14.65 9.90 32.15
CA TYR A 201 -13.39 9.12 32.16
C TYR A 201 -13.57 7.61 32.41
N ALA A 202 -14.81 7.15 32.63
CA ALA A 202 -15.11 5.83 33.17
C ALA A 202 -15.48 4.78 32.11
N ASP A 203 -16.05 5.14 30.95
CA ASP A 203 -16.65 4.13 30.04
C ASP A 203 -16.37 4.33 28.53
N ASN A 204 -15.69 5.40 28.10
CA ASN A 204 -15.25 5.56 26.70
C ASN A 204 -13.81 6.10 26.67
N LEU A 205 -12.92 5.46 25.93
CA LEU A 205 -11.54 5.91 25.79
C LEU A 205 -11.53 7.26 25.04
N GLU A 206 -10.61 8.16 25.42
CA GLU A 206 -10.32 9.39 24.65
C GLU A 206 -10.12 9.01 23.17
N GLY A 207 -11.03 9.43 22.27
CA GLY A 207 -10.95 9.14 20.83
C GLY A 207 -12.03 8.22 20.26
N ASP A 208 -12.86 7.56 21.07
CA ASP A 208 -13.90 6.63 20.58
C ASP A 208 -15.13 7.34 19.98
N CYS A 209 -15.33 8.63 20.31
CA CYS A 209 -16.45 9.38 19.77
C CYS A 209 -16.13 9.94 18.38
N LYS A 210 -16.87 9.48 17.37
CA LYS A 210 -16.79 9.94 15.97
C LYS A 210 -16.81 11.47 15.81
N ASN A 211 -17.44 12.19 16.74
CA ASN A 211 -17.52 13.65 16.70
C ASN A 211 -16.26 14.37 17.20
N CYS A 212 -15.46 13.77 18.08
CA CYS A 212 -14.22 14.38 18.61
C CYS A 212 -12.94 13.62 18.25
N ARG A 213 -13.05 12.49 17.55
CA ARG A 213 -11.93 11.65 17.13
C ARG A 213 -10.88 12.40 16.33
N LEU A 214 -11.27 13.10 15.25
CA LEU A 214 -10.34 13.91 14.46
C LEU A 214 -9.60 14.96 15.30
N PHE A 215 -10.29 15.60 16.25
CA PHE A 215 -9.66 16.52 17.19
C PHE A 215 -8.59 15.80 18.03
N TRP A 216 -8.93 14.64 18.60
CA TRP A 216 -8.01 13.84 19.40
C TRP A 216 -6.84 13.28 18.61
N ILE A 217 -7.01 12.91 17.34
CA ILE A 217 -5.90 12.49 16.48
C ILE A 217 -4.96 13.66 16.18
N CYS A 218 -5.49 14.84 15.86
CA CYS A 218 -4.65 16.02 15.68
C CYS A 218 -3.89 16.34 16.98
N VAL A 219 -4.56 16.21 18.13
CA VAL A 219 -3.95 16.38 19.45
C VAL A 219 -2.88 15.32 19.70
N ASN A 220 -3.14 14.04 19.46
CA ASN A 220 -2.19 12.94 19.65
C ASN A 220 -1.00 13.11 18.70
N THR A 221 -1.23 13.47 17.45
CA THR A 221 -0.18 13.74 16.46
C THR A 221 0.70 14.92 16.91
N ALA A 222 0.11 15.97 17.48
CA ALA A 222 0.86 17.09 18.07
C ALA A 222 1.56 16.72 19.39
N LYS A 223 0.99 15.78 20.15
CA LYS A 223 1.43 15.38 21.50
C LYS A 223 2.34 14.15 21.54
N THR A 224 2.55 13.40 20.46
CA THR A 224 3.28 12.12 20.47
C THR A 224 4.73 12.30 20.95
N LEU A 225 4.89 12.32 22.29
CA LEU A 225 5.74 11.52 23.17
C LEU A 225 5.05 11.44 24.54
N VAL A 226 4.96 10.24 25.13
CA VAL A 226 5.81 9.77 26.26
C VAL A 226 5.47 8.28 26.52
N PHE A 227 6.40 7.34 26.27
CA PHE A 227 6.94 6.39 27.27
C PHE A 227 8.00 5.41 26.70
N SER A 228 9.25 5.60 27.16
CA SER A 228 10.33 4.63 27.43
C SER A 228 11.12 3.90 26.31
N TYR A 229 12.12 4.59 25.77
CA TYR A 229 13.61 4.40 25.81
C TYR A 229 14.29 3.04 26.21
N VAL A 230 13.62 1.89 26.34
CA VAL A 230 14.30 0.65 26.83
C VAL A 230 14.64 -0.36 25.72
N ILE A 231 14.10 -0.24 24.50
CA ILE A 231 14.40 -1.19 23.40
C ILE A 231 15.54 -0.68 22.49
N TYR A 232 15.76 0.63 22.38
CA TYR A 232 16.71 1.26 21.46
C TYR A 232 18.19 0.93 21.74
N VAL A 233 18.54 0.61 23.00
CA VAL A 233 19.93 0.31 23.39
C VAL A 233 20.34 -1.15 23.08
N LEU A 234 19.39 -2.06 22.80
CA LEU A 234 19.72 -3.47 22.56
C LEU A 234 19.85 -3.86 21.08
N THR A 235 19.32 -3.07 20.14
CA THR A 235 19.36 -3.39 18.69
C THR A 235 20.42 -2.60 17.90
N SER A 236 20.94 -1.50 18.46
CA SER A 236 22.01 -0.70 17.84
C SER A 236 23.38 -1.42 17.80
N ALA A 237 23.51 -2.59 18.42
CA ALA A 237 24.71 -3.43 18.35
C ALA A 237 24.83 -4.27 17.06
N VAL A 238 23.80 -4.32 16.20
CA VAL A 238 23.79 -5.21 15.01
C VAL A 238 24.01 -4.47 13.68
N SER A 239 23.80 -3.15 13.62
CA SER A 239 23.92 -2.36 12.36
C SER A 239 25.35 -1.95 11.96
N SER A 240 26.37 -2.33 12.72
CA SER A 240 27.76 -1.92 12.46
C SER A 240 28.43 -2.55 11.23
N GLN A 241 27.73 -3.32 10.40
CA GLN A 241 28.35 -4.08 9.28
C GLN A 241 28.01 -3.61 7.85
N ILE A 242 27.20 -2.57 7.65
CA ILE A 242 27.02 -2.00 6.29
C ILE A 242 27.21 -0.48 6.33
N LYS A 243 28.48 -0.06 6.38
CA LYS A 243 28.89 1.28 5.96
C LYS A 243 29.04 1.25 4.44
N ILE A 244 28.04 1.72 3.69
CA ILE A 244 28.25 2.11 2.31
C ILE A 244 29.07 3.43 2.36
N PRO A 245 30.22 3.53 1.69
CA PRO A 245 31.01 4.75 1.70
C PRO A 245 30.19 5.91 1.13
N SER A 246 30.07 7.01 1.87
CA SER A 246 29.68 8.29 1.30
C SER A 246 30.80 8.73 0.35
N MET A 247 30.51 8.84 -0.95
CA MET A 247 31.47 9.41 -1.90
C MET A 247 30.83 10.49 -2.75
N SER A 248 31.49 11.64 -2.68
CA SER A 248 31.29 12.87 -3.43
C SER A 248 31.19 12.62 -4.93
N THR A 249 30.17 13.23 -5.52
CA THR A 249 29.92 13.24 -6.96
C THR A 249 31.05 13.98 -7.67
N SER A 250 31.93 13.23 -8.34
CA SER A 250 32.71 13.74 -9.47
C SER A 250 32.23 13.02 -10.72
N SER A 251 31.70 13.80 -11.65
CA SER A 251 30.98 13.37 -12.84
C SER A 251 31.93 12.81 -13.90
N SER A 252 31.95 11.49 -14.04
CA SER A 252 32.27 10.81 -15.30
C SER A 252 31.09 9.88 -15.66
N SER A 253 30.83 9.69 -16.95
CA SER A 253 29.74 8.81 -17.44
C SER A 253 29.83 7.37 -16.92
N ASP A 254 31.06 6.91 -16.64
CA ASP A 254 31.33 5.56 -16.15
C ASP A 254 31.03 5.43 -14.65
N GLY A 255 31.22 6.50 -13.87
CA GLY A 255 30.91 6.53 -12.43
C GLY A 255 29.41 6.47 -12.15
N ALA A 256 28.60 7.17 -12.94
CA ALA A 256 27.13 7.11 -12.84
C ALA A 256 26.61 5.69 -13.14
N SER A 257 27.11 5.05 -14.21
CA SER A 257 26.72 3.66 -14.56
C SER A 257 27.10 2.64 -13.48
N TYR A 258 28.18 2.85 -12.73
CA TYR A 258 28.60 1.96 -11.65
C TYR A 258 27.69 2.09 -10.42
N VAL A 259 27.35 3.32 -10.06
CA VAL A 259 26.46 3.64 -8.93
C VAL A 259 25.05 3.09 -9.17
N ASP A 260 24.49 3.26 -10.38
CA ASP A 260 23.19 2.70 -10.74
C ASP A 260 23.15 1.16 -10.60
N MET A 261 24.25 0.49 -10.96
CA MET A 261 24.34 -0.97 -10.81
C MET A 261 24.45 -1.41 -9.35
N LEU A 262 25.14 -0.65 -8.48
CA LEU A 262 25.18 -0.93 -7.05
C LEU A 262 23.78 -0.86 -6.44
N TYR A 263 22.99 0.15 -6.83
CA TYR A 263 21.62 0.25 -6.37
C TYR A 263 20.74 -0.87 -6.94
N ALA A 264 20.91 -1.28 -8.20
CA ALA A 264 20.24 -2.46 -8.78
C ALA A 264 20.48 -3.73 -7.96
N VAL A 265 21.73 -3.95 -7.57
CA VAL A 265 22.12 -5.11 -6.77
C VAL A 265 21.48 -5.00 -5.39
N ASN A 266 21.54 -3.83 -4.76
CA ASN A 266 20.97 -3.59 -3.43
C ASN A 266 19.45 -3.76 -3.43
N ASP A 267 18.72 -3.10 -4.32
CA ASP A 267 17.26 -3.14 -4.39
C ASP A 267 16.73 -4.53 -4.76
N SER A 268 17.55 -5.39 -5.35
CA SER A 268 17.19 -6.79 -5.64
C SER A 268 17.65 -7.80 -4.58
N ASN A 269 18.33 -7.35 -3.52
CA ASN A 269 18.97 -8.21 -2.49
C ASN A 269 18.01 -8.60 -1.35
N PHE A 270 16.84 -9.15 -1.68
CA PHE A 270 15.82 -9.56 -0.70
C PHE A 270 15.38 -11.00 -0.95
N GLY A 271 14.94 -11.68 0.10
CA GLY A 271 14.60 -13.11 0.06
C GLY A 271 15.81 -14.00 -0.20
N ILE A 272 15.59 -15.25 -0.58
CA ILE A 272 16.68 -16.18 -0.90
C ILE A 272 17.24 -15.86 -2.30
N PRO A 273 18.53 -15.51 -2.42
CA PRO A 273 19.13 -15.22 -3.71
C PRO A 273 19.32 -16.52 -4.50
N ASP A 274 18.75 -16.56 -5.69
CA ASP A 274 18.83 -17.66 -6.64
C ASP A 274 20.07 -17.51 -7.55
N HIS A 275 20.34 -16.28 -8.01
CA HIS A 275 21.42 -15.96 -8.94
C HIS A 275 22.09 -14.62 -8.59
N CYS A 276 23.38 -14.48 -8.94
CA CYS A 276 24.08 -13.20 -8.85
C CYS A 276 23.85 -12.36 -10.13
N PRO A 277 23.80 -11.02 -10.07
CA PRO A 277 23.67 -10.16 -11.25
C PRO A 277 24.76 -10.37 -12.32
N CYS A 278 25.92 -10.92 -11.96
CA CYS A 278 26.97 -11.31 -12.90
C CYS A 278 26.64 -12.61 -13.70
N GLY A 279 25.53 -13.28 -13.41
CA GLY A 279 25.11 -14.54 -14.02
C GLY A 279 25.62 -15.79 -13.30
N SER A 280 26.47 -15.64 -12.28
CA SER A 280 27.03 -16.76 -11.53
C SER A 280 26.04 -17.32 -10.51
N ALA A 281 26.15 -18.63 -10.26
CA ALA A 281 25.37 -19.32 -9.24
C ALA A 281 25.71 -18.80 -7.83
N ILE A 282 24.71 -18.87 -6.94
CA ILE A 282 24.88 -18.63 -5.52
C ILE A 282 25.31 -19.93 -4.83
N ILE A 283 26.34 -19.85 -3.99
CA ILE A 283 26.83 -20.93 -3.15
C ILE A 283 26.61 -20.58 -1.68
N ILE A 284 26.48 -21.59 -0.82
CA ILE A 284 26.42 -21.38 0.62
C ILE A 284 27.85 -21.44 1.17
N GLN A 285 28.31 -20.32 1.72
CA GLN A 285 29.60 -20.22 2.39
C GLN A 285 29.39 -20.19 3.91
N ILE A 286 30.20 -20.96 4.64
CA ILE A 286 30.22 -20.94 6.11
C ILE A 286 31.46 -20.17 6.55
N SER A 287 31.27 -19.10 7.32
CA SER A 287 32.37 -18.44 8.01
C SER A 287 32.69 -19.20 9.28
N THR A 288 33.88 -19.79 9.35
CA THR A 288 34.42 -20.46 10.54
C THR A 288 35.51 -19.59 11.15
N GLU A 289 35.14 -18.47 11.75
CA GLU A 289 36.06 -17.71 12.61
C GLU A 289 36.13 -18.36 13.99
N ALA A 290 37.35 -18.51 14.52
CA ALA A 290 37.68 -19.39 15.64
C ALA A 290 37.03 -19.05 17.01
N ALA A 291 36.20 -18.01 17.10
CA ALA A 291 35.56 -17.55 18.34
C ALA A 291 34.07 -17.15 18.18
N ALA A 292 33.46 -17.33 17.01
CA ALA A 292 32.08 -16.94 16.75
C ALA A 292 31.22 -18.13 16.29
N ILE A 293 29.91 -18.09 16.56
CA ILE A 293 28.95 -19.03 15.99
C ILE A 293 29.10 -19.00 14.46
N PRO A 294 29.27 -20.16 13.79
CA PRO A 294 29.49 -20.18 12.35
C PRO A 294 28.34 -19.50 11.61
N LYS A 295 28.65 -18.39 10.94
CA LYS A 295 27.66 -17.67 10.13
C LYS A 295 27.60 -18.27 8.73
N LYS A 296 26.38 -18.48 8.24
CA LYS A 296 26.14 -18.95 6.87
C LYS A 296 25.79 -17.77 5.98
N TYR A 297 26.31 -17.77 4.76
CA TYR A 297 26.06 -16.74 3.77
C TYR A 297 25.68 -17.37 2.45
N PHE A 298 24.74 -16.75 1.75
CA PHE A 298 24.56 -16.93 0.32
C PHE A 298 25.53 -16.01 -0.40
N VAL A 299 26.46 -16.59 -1.17
CA VAL A 299 27.58 -15.85 -1.80
C VAL A 299 27.65 -16.19 -3.28
N CYS A 300 27.90 -15.20 -4.13
CA CYS A 300 28.21 -15.43 -5.53
C CYS A 300 29.43 -16.36 -5.67
N LYS A 301 29.36 -17.36 -6.55
CA LYS A 301 30.51 -18.24 -6.86
C LYS A 301 31.76 -17.46 -7.27
N ASP A 302 31.58 -16.42 -8.09
CA ASP A 302 32.66 -15.56 -8.58
C ASP A 302 32.74 -14.24 -7.80
N PHE A 303 32.51 -14.28 -6.49
CA PHE A 303 32.37 -13.10 -5.65
C PHE A 303 33.58 -12.16 -5.73
N LYS A 304 33.27 -10.87 -5.95
CA LYS A 304 34.20 -9.75 -5.82
C LYS A 304 33.62 -8.80 -4.78
N ASN A 305 34.47 -8.24 -3.93
CA ASN A 305 34.04 -7.27 -2.92
C ASN A 305 33.89 -5.86 -3.52
N ASP A 306 33.14 -5.75 -4.62
CA ASP A 306 32.88 -4.53 -5.36
C ASP A 306 31.45 -3.99 -5.12
N GLY A 307 30.61 -4.73 -4.41
CA GLY A 307 29.20 -4.40 -4.19
C GLY A 307 28.27 -4.79 -5.35
N LEU A 308 28.82 -5.30 -6.45
CA LEU A 308 28.05 -5.80 -7.61
C LEU A 308 27.79 -7.31 -7.53
N HIS A 309 28.52 -8.01 -6.66
CA HIS A 309 28.33 -9.43 -6.41
C HIS A 309 27.55 -9.69 -5.12
N ARG A 310 26.63 -10.66 -5.17
CA ARG A 310 25.78 -11.00 -4.01
C ARG A 310 26.58 -11.63 -2.88
N LYS A 311 26.35 -11.10 -1.68
CA LYS A 311 26.72 -11.70 -0.39
C LYS A 311 25.64 -11.31 0.62
N GLN A 312 24.84 -12.28 1.05
CA GLN A 312 23.73 -12.07 1.97
C GLN A 312 23.80 -13.09 3.11
N GLU A 313 23.51 -12.67 4.34
CA GLU A 313 23.46 -13.58 5.49
C GLU A 313 22.28 -14.54 5.35
N TRP A 314 22.52 -15.83 5.60
CA TRP A 314 21.54 -16.89 5.37
C TRP A 314 20.29 -16.72 6.22
N THR A 315 20.45 -16.37 7.50
CA THR A 315 19.32 -16.17 8.43
C THR A 315 18.43 -15.01 7.97
N ALA A 316 19.02 -13.86 7.62
CA ALA A 316 18.28 -12.71 7.12
C ALA A 316 17.50 -13.03 5.83
N ALA A 317 18.13 -13.71 4.88
CA ALA A 317 17.48 -14.12 3.62
C ALA A 317 16.30 -15.08 3.86
N ILE A 318 16.45 -16.03 4.78
CA ILE A 318 15.40 -17.00 5.12
C ILE A 318 14.25 -16.32 5.87
N GLU A 319 14.55 -15.40 6.77
CA GLU A 319 13.54 -14.62 7.50
C GLU A 319 12.69 -13.77 6.54
N ASP A 320 13.32 -13.07 5.59
CA ASP A 320 12.61 -12.28 4.58
C ASP A 320 11.74 -13.15 3.67
N GLU A 321 12.26 -14.29 3.20
CA GLU A 321 11.50 -15.23 2.38
C GLU A 321 10.30 -15.81 3.14
N THR A 322 10.51 -16.19 4.40
CA THR A 322 9.45 -16.73 5.25
C THR A 322 8.37 -15.69 5.53
N ARG A 323 8.76 -14.43 5.76
CA ARG A 323 7.82 -13.31 5.97
C ARG A 323 6.98 -13.07 4.71
N ARG A 324 7.62 -13.05 3.54
CA ARG A 324 6.95 -12.92 2.24
C ARG A 324 5.93 -14.03 2.02
N LEU A 325 6.36 -15.30 2.17
CA LEU A 325 5.49 -16.45 1.98
C LEU A 325 4.28 -16.41 2.93
N LYS A 326 4.50 -16.04 4.19
CA LYS A 326 3.42 -15.88 5.17
C LYS A 326 2.40 -14.83 4.74
N LYS A 327 2.86 -13.67 4.22
CA LYS A 327 1.96 -12.62 3.71
C LYS A 327 1.14 -13.13 2.53
N THR A 328 1.77 -13.75 1.52
CA THR A 328 1.06 -14.32 0.37
C THR A 328 0.02 -15.35 0.77
N VAL A 329 0.32 -16.20 1.77
CA VAL A 329 -0.65 -17.16 2.31
C VAL A 329 -1.84 -16.47 2.96
N ASN A 330 -1.61 -15.43 3.78
CA ASN A 330 -2.68 -14.65 4.42
C ASN A 330 -3.57 -13.93 3.39
N ASP A 331 -2.97 -13.39 2.33
CA ASP A 331 -3.70 -12.72 1.25
C ASP A 331 -4.56 -13.73 0.46
N HIS A 332 -3.99 -14.89 0.14
CA HIS A 332 -4.74 -15.99 -0.46
C HIS A 332 -5.87 -16.48 0.45
N GLU A 333 -5.64 -16.63 1.75
CA GLU A 333 -6.67 -17.01 2.71
C GLU A 333 -7.82 -15.98 2.75
N SER A 334 -7.49 -14.69 2.71
CA SER A 334 -8.49 -13.61 2.66
C SER A 334 -9.32 -13.63 1.37
N ARG A 335 -8.68 -13.92 0.22
CA ARG A 335 -9.36 -14.12 -1.07
C ARG A 335 -10.25 -15.37 -1.07
N ILE A 336 -9.79 -16.46 -0.46
CA ILE A 336 -10.61 -17.69 -0.31
C ILE A 336 -11.84 -17.39 0.56
N ARG A 337 -11.67 -16.67 1.67
CA ARG A 337 -12.79 -16.24 2.51
C ARG A 337 -13.78 -15.34 1.78
N SER A 338 -13.32 -14.46 0.89
CA SER A 338 -14.23 -13.62 0.11
C SER A 338 -15.00 -14.41 -0.97
N LEU A 339 -14.38 -15.42 -1.57
CA LEU A 339 -15.04 -16.34 -2.50
C LEU A 339 -16.18 -17.12 -1.82
N GLY A 340 -16.02 -17.53 -0.57
CA GLY A 340 -17.10 -18.18 0.19
C GLY A 340 -18.36 -17.30 0.36
N ARG A 341 -18.21 -15.96 0.38
CA ARG A 341 -19.37 -15.04 0.37
C ARG A 341 -20.08 -15.00 -0.98
N VAL A 342 -19.36 -15.22 -2.07
CA VAL A 342 -19.93 -15.28 -3.42
C VAL A 342 -20.70 -16.58 -3.60
N GLU A 343 -20.16 -17.70 -3.10
CA GLU A 343 -20.83 -19.00 -3.11
C GLU A 343 -22.19 -18.93 -2.41
N TYR A 344 -22.25 -18.34 -1.20
CA TYR A 344 -23.53 -18.10 -0.50
C TYR A 344 -24.54 -17.25 -1.30
N ARG A 345 -24.05 -16.28 -2.09
CA ARG A 345 -24.93 -15.47 -2.94
C ARG A 345 -25.44 -16.25 -4.15
N ILE A 346 -24.65 -17.18 -4.68
CA ILE A 346 -25.07 -18.07 -5.78
C ILE A 346 -26.17 -19.00 -5.27
N ASP A 347 -26.00 -19.63 -4.11
CA ASP A 347 -27.01 -20.52 -3.52
C ASP A 347 -28.37 -19.82 -3.37
N ARG A 348 -28.36 -18.58 -2.87
CA ARG A 348 -29.58 -17.77 -2.75
C ARG A 348 -30.22 -17.44 -4.10
N ILE A 349 -29.41 -17.15 -5.12
CA ILE A 349 -29.91 -16.88 -6.47
C ILE A 349 -30.53 -18.15 -7.06
N ASP A 350 -29.94 -19.31 -6.82
CA ASP A 350 -30.45 -20.60 -7.28
C ASP A 350 -31.77 -20.96 -6.60
N GLU A 351 -31.92 -20.69 -5.29
CA GLU A 351 -33.19 -20.83 -4.56
C GLU A 351 -34.29 -19.92 -5.16
N ASP A 352 -33.97 -18.65 -5.40
CA ASP A 352 -34.91 -17.70 -6.00
C ASP A 352 -35.28 -18.11 -7.44
N ALA A 353 -34.33 -18.63 -8.21
CA ALA A 353 -34.57 -19.15 -9.56
C ALA A 353 -35.54 -20.34 -9.56
N GLN A 354 -35.35 -21.31 -8.65
CA GLN A 354 -36.26 -22.45 -8.51
C GLN A 354 -37.68 -22.03 -8.13
N LYS A 355 -37.81 -21.04 -7.25
CA LYS A 355 -39.12 -20.50 -6.88
C LYS A 355 -39.80 -19.84 -8.08
N ASN A 356 -39.06 -19.01 -8.82
CA ASN A 356 -39.56 -18.34 -10.01
C ASN A 356 -39.99 -19.35 -11.08
N ASP A 357 -39.24 -20.42 -11.30
CA ASP A 357 -39.61 -21.49 -12.23
C ASP A 357 -40.94 -22.15 -11.85
N GLY A 358 -41.18 -22.37 -10.56
CA GLY A 358 -42.46 -22.86 -10.05
C GLY A 358 -43.63 -21.90 -10.31
N GLU A 359 -43.41 -20.60 -10.10
CA GLU A 359 -44.42 -19.56 -10.39
C GLU A 359 -44.72 -19.48 -11.90
N ILE A 360 -43.69 -19.53 -12.75
CA ILE A 360 -43.82 -19.56 -14.22
C ILE A 360 -44.62 -20.79 -14.67
N ALA A 361 -44.35 -21.97 -14.11
CA ALA A 361 -45.10 -23.18 -14.43
C ALA A 361 -46.59 -23.05 -14.07
N ASN A 362 -46.89 -22.48 -12.90
CA ASN A 362 -48.26 -22.25 -12.46
C ASN A 362 -48.99 -21.22 -13.34
N LEU A 363 -48.33 -20.11 -13.68
CA LEU A 363 -48.87 -19.12 -14.63
C LEU A 363 -49.11 -19.75 -16.00
N GLY A 364 -48.19 -20.60 -16.48
CA GLY A 364 -48.35 -21.36 -17.71
C GLY A 364 -49.61 -22.24 -17.71
N TYR A 365 -49.91 -22.92 -16.60
CA TYR A 365 -51.14 -23.69 -16.45
C TYR A 365 -52.40 -22.81 -16.50
N GLN A 366 -52.39 -21.66 -15.82
CA GLN A 366 -53.51 -20.72 -15.82
C GLN A 366 -53.77 -20.14 -17.22
N ILE A 367 -52.71 -19.77 -17.94
CA ILE A 367 -52.80 -19.30 -19.33
C ILE A 367 -53.44 -20.38 -20.21
N HIS A 368 -52.99 -21.64 -20.08
CA HIS A 368 -53.54 -22.75 -20.85
C HIS A 368 -55.05 -22.97 -20.60
N GLU A 369 -55.51 -22.86 -19.35
CA GLU A 369 -56.95 -22.93 -19.04
C GLU A 369 -57.72 -21.73 -19.60
N MET A 370 -57.16 -20.52 -19.53
CA MET A 370 -57.77 -19.34 -20.15
C MET A 370 -57.89 -19.48 -21.68
N GLU A 371 -56.89 -20.06 -22.35
CA GLU A 371 -56.92 -20.33 -23.79
C GLU A 371 -58.06 -21.29 -24.17
N LYS A 372 -58.32 -22.34 -23.37
CA LYS A 372 -59.46 -23.25 -23.59
C LYS A 372 -60.80 -22.52 -23.50
N VAL A 373 -60.98 -21.68 -22.48
CA VAL A 373 -62.20 -20.89 -22.30
C VAL A 373 -62.39 -19.92 -23.46
N LEU A 374 -61.32 -19.23 -23.88
CA LEU A 374 -61.37 -18.29 -25.00
C LEU A 374 -61.76 -19.00 -26.31
N LYS A 375 -61.20 -20.19 -26.56
CA LYS A 375 -61.54 -21.00 -27.73
C LYS A 375 -63.02 -21.37 -27.76
N LYS A 376 -63.55 -21.88 -26.63
CA LYS A 376 -64.97 -22.21 -26.50
C LYS A 376 -65.87 -21.00 -26.76
N ASN A 377 -65.55 -19.85 -26.14
CA ASN A 377 -66.32 -18.62 -26.34
C ASN A 377 -66.28 -18.16 -27.81
N THR A 378 -65.15 -18.35 -28.49
CA THR A 378 -65.01 -18.01 -29.91
C THR A 378 -65.90 -18.90 -30.79
N GLU A 379 -65.97 -20.19 -30.50
CA GLU A 379 -66.87 -21.14 -31.17
C GLU A 379 -68.35 -20.79 -30.94
N GLU A 380 -68.73 -20.43 -29.71
CA GLU A 380 -70.10 -19.99 -29.37
C GLU A 380 -70.48 -18.69 -30.10
N ILE A 381 -69.57 -17.70 -30.16
CA ILE A 381 -69.79 -16.46 -30.90
C ILE A 381 -69.96 -16.74 -32.41
N ALA A 382 -69.18 -17.65 -32.97
CA ALA A 382 -69.32 -18.04 -34.38
C ALA A 382 -70.70 -18.65 -34.66
N LEU A 383 -71.19 -19.55 -33.79
CA LEU A 383 -72.52 -20.13 -33.89
C LEU A 383 -73.62 -19.06 -33.81
N LEU A 384 -73.52 -18.12 -32.86
CA LEU A 384 -74.49 -17.03 -32.72
C LEU A 384 -74.54 -16.14 -33.97
N LYS A 385 -73.39 -15.85 -34.59
CA LYS A 385 -73.34 -15.10 -35.86
C LYS A 385 -74.08 -15.82 -36.99
N GLU A 386 -73.87 -17.12 -37.15
CA GLU A 386 -74.59 -17.91 -38.17
C GLU A 386 -76.11 -17.92 -37.94
N ILE A 387 -76.56 -17.94 -36.68
CA ILE A 387 -77.99 -17.89 -36.35
C ILE A 387 -78.56 -16.52 -36.73
N ILE A 388 -77.85 -15.43 -36.39
CA ILE A 388 -78.27 -14.06 -36.71
C ILE A 388 -78.36 -13.84 -38.22
N GLU A 389 -77.43 -14.37 -39.02
CA GLU A 389 -77.47 -14.25 -40.49
C GLU A 389 -78.65 -15.01 -41.14
N LYS A 390 -79.24 -15.98 -40.44
CA LYS A 390 -80.39 -16.76 -40.91
C LYS A 390 -81.75 -16.19 -40.48
N LEU A 391 -81.76 -15.20 -39.58
CA LEU A 391 -82.93 -14.45 -39.15
C LEU A 391 -83.10 -13.19 -40.01
#